data_AF-A0A2B7Y002-F1
#
_entry.id   AF-A0A2B7Y002-F1
#
_cell.length_a   1.000
_cell.length_b   1.000
_cell.length_c   1.000
_cell.angle_alpha   90.00
_cell.angle_beta   90.00
_cell.angle_gamma   90.00
#
_symmetry.space_group_name_H-M   'P 1'
#
loop_
_entity.id
_entity.type
_entity.pdbx_description
1 polymer ?
#
loop_
_entity_poly.entity_id
_entity_poly.type
_entity_poly.pdbx_seq_one_letter_code
_entity_poly.pdbx_strand_id
1 'polypeptide(L)'
;MVDSFKADVHKFSLPKFRQRLNKQSGATTLGIAFRSYVSSLPDSDSPVVRSLKDIDYILSWVADLLQDYPQEIPEDDLDAFAEGMDRINVLIRNVLETSNWTTQLFKVASEPTFPLERFLRKMSSIPNAIDTLLKCAHSPRLYRRFLAQQELKVKTLPNQPQQIRLPASDQWAETSKQLLANSAANFSLNDGKEENQPGYSLCRRFSGVEIVHGPVHCECLLALHLLGENRTGVLSVQYLGVSKLSCLACWGFLKALRDNGIVFYTKGSHAKAYFPWKFLDQEVNQAGLPKEFQARITTSFFINMSEIYVQRLRDQKRIRKLSDSSTGSSSETEHAWKYTMERFKRRR
;
A
#
# COMPACT_ATOMS: atom_id res chain seq x y z
N MET A 1 26.06 7.88 12.39
CA MET A 1 24.67 7.92 12.91
C MET A 1 23.65 7.73 11.79
N VAL A 2 23.71 8.49 10.68
CA VAL A 2 22.80 8.29 9.53
C VAL A 2 22.97 6.91 8.89
N ASP A 3 24.20 6.44 8.68
CA ASP A 3 24.44 5.13 8.04
C ASP A 3 23.93 3.97 8.90
N SER A 4 24.16 4.02 10.21
CA SER A 4 23.60 3.05 11.17
C SER A 4 22.06 3.08 11.16
N PHE A 5 21.43 4.26 11.11
CA PHE A 5 19.97 4.35 10.96
C PHE A 5 19.47 3.72 9.65
N LYS A 6 20.14 3.98 8.53
CA LYS A 6 19.78 3.38 7.24
C LYS A 6 19.89 1.86 7.30
N ALA A 7 20.99 1.34 7.84
CA ALA A 7 21.22 -0.09 8.04
C ALA A 7 20.09 -0.73 8.87
N ASP A 8 19.70 -0.12 9.99
CA ASP A 8 18.63 -0.61 10.86
C ASP A 8 17.26 -0.62 10.17
N VAL A 9 16.91 0.45 9.45
CA VAL A 9 15.62 0.51 8.73
C VAL A 9 15.60 -0.48 7.56
N HIS A 10 16.74 -0.68 6.89
CA HIS A 10 16.88 -1.70 5.87
C HIS A 10 16.73 -3.11 6.44
N LYS A 11 17.37 -3.40 7.58
CA LYS A 11 17.23 -4.65 8.34
C LYS A 11 15.77 -4.92 8.71
N PHE A 12 15.09 -3.93 9.27
CA PHE A 12 13.65 -4.00 9.58
C PHE A 12 12.79 -4.27 8.34
N SER A 13 13.20 -3.73 7.18
CA SER A 13 12.46 -3.84 5.92
C SER A 13 12.76 -5.13 5.12
N LEU A 14 13.67 -5.99 5.58
CA LEU A 14 14.07 -7.21 4.87
C LEU A 14 12.92 -8.15 4.53
N PRO A 15 11.97 -8.47 5.43
CA PRO A 15 10.84 -9.34 5.09
C PRO A 15 10.00 -8.75 3.96
N LYS A 16 9.85 -7.41 3.95
CA LYS A 16 9.09 -6.70 2.91
C LYS A 16 9.80 -6.76 1.57
N PHE A 17 11.12 -6.66 1.57
CA PHE A 17 11.94 -6.76 0.38
C PHE A 17 11.89 -8.18 -0.21
N ARG A 18 12.08 -9.23 0.60
CA ARG A 18 11.90 -10.65 0.20
C ARG A 18 10.52 -10.88 -0.43
N GLN A 19 9.47 -10.37 0.20
CA GLN A 19 8.10 -10.46 -0.33
C GLN A 19 7.97 -9.84 -1.74
N ARG A 20 8.68 -8.75 -2.04
CA ARG A 20 8.60 -8.07 -3.34
C ARG A 20 9.28 -8.87 -4.43
N LEU A 21 10.47 -9.41 -4.16
CA LEU A 21 11.19 -10.27 -5.10
C LEU A 21 10.43 -11.57 -5.36
N ASN A 22 9.95 -12.22 -4.30
CA ASN A 22 9.27 -13.52 -4.37
C ASN A 22 7.78 -13.44 -4.72
N LYS A 23 7.28 -12.25 -5.05
CA LYS A 23 5.88 -12.11 -5.46
C LYS A 23 5.67 -12.82 -6.80
N GLN A 24 4.68 -13.70 -6.87
CA GLN A 24 4.32 -14.45 -8.07
C GLN A 24 4.02 -13.54 -9.28
N SER A 25 4.50 -13.97 -10.44
CA SER A 25 4.35 -13.37 -11.76
C SER A 25 4.35 -14.48 -12.82
N GLY A 26 3.15 -14.92 -13.24
CA GLY A 26 3.02 -16.10 -14.11
C GLY A 26 3.51 -17.36 -13.39
N ALA A 27 4.37 -18.14 -14.03
CA ALA A 27 4.98 -19.35 -13.47
C ALA A 27 6.25 -19.09 -12.63
N THR A 28 6.62 -17.82 -12.41
CA THR A 28 7.85 -17.44 -11.72
C THR A 28 7.61 -16.31 -10.70
N THR A 29 8.66 -15.75 -10.13
CA THR A 29 8.60 -14.58 -9.23
C THR A 29 8.93 -13.29 -9.99
N LEU A 30 8.53 -12.13 -9.45
CA LEU A 30 8.86 -10.83 -10.03
C LEU A 30 10.37 -10.60 -10.14
N GLY A 31 11.16 -11.06 -9.15
CA GLY A 31 12.62 -10.95 -9.19
C GLY A 31 13.22 -11.74 -10.35
N ILE A 32 12.77 -12.99 -10.54
CA ILE A 32 13.25 -13.85 -11.65
C ILE A 32 12.76 -13.31 -13.01
N ALA A 33 11.50 -12.86 -13.10
CA ALA A 33 10.96 -12.27 -14.32
C ALA A 33 11.75 -11.00 -14.73
N PHE A 34 12.11 -10.17 -13.75
CA PHE A 34 12.96 -9.00 -13.99
C PHE A 34 14.36 -9.41 -14.49
N ARG A 35 15.04 -10.33 -13.81
CA ARG A 35 16.36 -10.82 -14.24
C ARG A 35 16.31 -11.40 -15.64
N SER A 36 15.36 -12.29 -15.92
CA SER A 36 15.20 -12.90 -17.24
C SER A 36 14.97 -11.85 -18.34
N TYR A 37 14.23 -10.79 -18.03
CA TYR A 37 14.03 -9.69 -18.96
C TYR A 37 15.32 -8.91 -19.19
N VAL A 38 16.03 -8.51 -18.12
CA VAL A 38 17.29 -7.75 -18.24
C VAL A 38 18.39 -8.55 -18.95
N SER A 39 18.51 -9.85 -18.69
CA SER A 39 19.45 -10.74 -19.39
C SER A 39 19.16 -10.86 -20.89
N SER A 40 17.92 -10.64 -21.32
CA SER A 40 17.56 -10.63 -22.74
C SER A 40 17.84 -9.30 -23.45
N LEU A 41 18.16 -8.24 -22.70
CA LEU A 41 18.45 -6.92 -23.28
C LEU A 41 19.84 -6.93 -23.93
N PRO A 42 19.97 -6.39 -25.16
CA PRO A 42 21.26 -6.29 -25.82
C PRO A 42 22.21 -5.39 -25.03
N ASP A 43 23.51 -5.58 -25.22
CA ASP A 43 24.47 -4.56 -24.82
C ASP A 43 24.21 -3.31 -25.65
N SER A 44 23.96 -2.19 -24.97
CA SER A 44 23.50 -0.95 -25.57
C SER A 44 24.05 0.23 -24.76
N ASP A 45 24.43 1.28 -25.47
CA ASP A 45 24.83 2.55 -24.83
C ASP A 45 23.65 3.29 -24.17
N SER A 46 22.42 2.80 -24.39
CA SER A 46 21.21 3.34 -23.76
C SER A 46 21.41 3.45 -22.24
N PRO A 47 21.27 4.65 -21.65
CA PRO A 47 21.41 4.85 -20.22
C PRO A 47 20.33 4.07 -19.43
N VAL A 48 19.16 3.86 -20.03
CA VAL A 48 18.07 3.05 -19.45
C VAL A 48 18.49 1.58 -19.35
N VAL A 49 19.00 1.00 -20.45
CA VAL A 49 19.45 -0.40 -20.45
C VAL A 49 20.60 -0.62 -19.47
N ARG A 50 21.59 0.28 -19.46
CA ARG A 50 22.69 0.24 -18.50
C ARG A 50 22.20 0.29 -17.04
N SER A 51 21.28 1.21 -16.74
CA SER A 51 20.69 1.32 -15.39
C SER A 51 19.94 0.05 -14.99
N LEU A 52 19.19 -0.58 -15.92
CA LEU A 52 18.49 -1.84 -15.66
C LEU A 52 19.47 -2.99 -15.39
N LYS A 53 20.58 -3.06 -16.12
CA LYS A 53 21.66 -4.04 -15.89
C LYS A 53 22.34 -3.84 -14.54
N ASP A 54 22.64 -2.59 -14.17
CA ASP A 54 23.21 -2.28 -12.86
C ASP A 54 22.25 -2.62 -11.71
N ILE A 55 20.95 -2.36 -11.89
CA ILE A 55 19.92 -2.80 -10.94
C ILE A 55 19.92 -4.33 -10.81
N ASP A 56 20.00 -5.07 -11.93
CA ASP A 56 20.04 -6.53 -11.90
C ASP A 56 21.28 -7.09 -11.20
N TYR A 57 22.47 -6.49 -11.39
CA TYR A 57 23.66 -6.89 -10.65
C TYR A 57 23.48 -6.76 -9.14
N ILE A 58 22.98 -5.61 -8.68
CA ILE A 58 22.75 -5.39 -7.25
C ILE A 58 21.67 -6.33 -6.73
N LEU A 59 20.54 -6.46 -7.43
CA LEU A 59 19.46 -7.36 -7.02
C LEU A 59 19.89 -8.82 -7.01
N SER A 60 20.83 -9.21 -7.87
CA SER A 60 21.36 -10.56 -7.90
C SER A 60 22.23 -10.84 -6.70
N TRP A 61 23.18 -9.96 -6.41
CA TRP A 61 23.96 -10.03 -5.18
C TRP A 61 23.07 -10.06 -3.93
N VAL A 62 22.03 -9.23 -3.89
CA VAL A 62 21.05 -9.24 -2.79
C VAL A 62 20.30 -10.57 -2.71
N ALA A 63 19.86 -11.13 -3.84
CA ALA A 63 19.14 -12.39 -3.84
C ALA A 63 20.00 -13.53 -3.28
N ASP A 64 21.27 -13.59 -3.68
CA ASP A 64 22.23 -14.57 -3.20
C ASP A 64 22.49 -14.39 -1.69
N LEU A 65 22.71 -13.14 -1.25
CA LEU A 65 22.85 -12.81 0.18
C LEU A 65 21.62 -13.24 0.99
N LEU A 66 20.40 -13.05 0.48
CA LEU A 66 19.17 -13.44 1.18
C LEU A 66 18.93 -14.95 1.16
N GLN A 67 19.49 -15.67 0.18
CA GLN A 67 19.47 -17.12 0.11
C GLN A 67 20.45 -17.74 1.11
N ASP A 68 21.68 -17.24 1.16
CA ASP A 68 22.73 -17.67 2.10
C ASP A 68 22.32 -17.40 3.55
N TYR A 69 21.66 -16.27 3.77
CA TYR A 69 21.27 -15.80 5.09
C TYR A 69 19.76 -15.58 5.18
N PRO A 70 18.95 -16.65 5.36
CA PRO A 70 17.49 -16.56 5.30
C PRO A 70 16.86 -15.78 6.46
N GLN A 71 17.51 -15.73 7.62
CA GLN A 71 16.99 -15.09 8.82
C GLN A 71 17.51 -13.67 9.01
N GLU A 72 18.81 -13.46 8.84
CA GLU A 72 19.47 -12.19 9.18
C GLU A 72 20.72 -11.97 8.33
N ILE A 73 20.91 -10.77 7.81
CA ILE A 73 22.12 -10.40 7.04
C ILE A 73 23.28 -10.14 8.02
N PRO A 74 24.49 -10.67 7.77
CA PRO A 74 25.68 -10.36 8.58
C PRO A 74 25.94 -8.86 8.68
N GLU A 75 26.41 -8.38 9.83
CA GLU A 75 26.68 -6.95 10.06
C GLU A 75 27.65 -6.38 9.01
N ASP A 76 28.68 -7.15 8.63
CA ASP A 76 29.67 -6.77 7.60
C ASP A 76 29.06 -6.56 6.20
N ASP A 77 27.95 -7.24 5.90
CA ASP A 77 27.23 -7.14 4.64
C ASP A 77 26.07 -6.13 4.70
N LEU A 78 25.66 -5.68 5.89
CA LEU A 78 24.49 -4.83 6.08
C LEU A 78 24.71 -3.41 5.51
N ASP A 79 25.89 -2.84 5.70
CA ASP A 79 26.28 -1.55 5.10
C ASP A 79 26.25 -1.64 3.56
N ALA A 80 26.83 -2.70 3.00
CA ALA A 80 26.84 -2.93 1.56
C ALA A 80 25.42 -3.15 1.02
N PHE A 81 24.57 -3.83 1.80
CA PHE A 81 23.16 -4.02 1.47
C PHE A 81 22.40 -2.69 1.44
N ALA A 82 22.53 -1.88 2.49
CA ALA A 82 21.89 -0.57 2.56
C ALA A 82 22.34 0.34 1.39
N GLU A 83 23.65 0.39 1.11
CA GLU A 83 24.17 1.17 -0.02
C GLU A 83 23.68 0.63 -1.38
N GLY A 84 23.67 -0.69 -1.58
CA GLY A 84 23.12 -1.30 -2.78
C GLY A 84 21.65 -0.92 -3.01
N MET A 85 20.86 -0.90 -1.94
CA MET A 85 19.46 -0.49 -2.00
C MET A 85 19.28 1.00 -2.33
N ASP A 86 20.12 1.88 -1.79
CA ASP A 86 20.14 3.30 -2.13
C ASP A 86 20.56 3.52 -3.59
N ARG A 87 21.52 2.76 -4.10
CA ARG A 87 21.91 2.79 -5.52
C ARG A 87 20.79 2.36 -6.44
N ILE A 88 20.10 1.27 -6.12
CA ILE A 88 18.90 0.83 -6.85
C ILE A 88 17.89 1.99 -6.92
N ASN A 89 17.70 2.72 -5.82
CA ASN A 89 16.80 3.87 -5.82
C ASN A 89 17.23 4.97 -6.80
N VAL A 90 18.50 5.34 -6.78
CA VAL A 90 19.07 6.35 -7.71
C VAL A 90 18.91 5.90 -9.16
N LEU A 91 19.31 4.66 -9.48
CA LEU A 91 19.20 4.10 -10.83
C LEU A 91 17.75 4.06 -11.32
N ILE A 92 16.81 3.68 -10.45
CA ILE A 92 15.39 3.66 -10.78
C ILE A 92 14.86 5.07 -11.04
N ARG A 93 15.27 6.08 -10.27
CA ARG A 93 14.90 7.48 -10.54
C ARG A 93 15.39 7.89 -11.91
N ASN A 94 16.67 7.65 -12.23
CA ASN A 94 17.25 7.98 -13.52
C ASN A 94 16.45 7.34 -14.68
N VAL A 95 16.04 6.08 -14.54
CA VAL A 95 15.18 5.41 -15.53
C VAL A 95 13.83 6.09 -15.65
N LEU A 96 13.13 6.34 -14.53
CA LEU A 96 11.76 6.85 -14.54
C LEU A 96 11.65 8.34 -14.88
N GLU A 97 12.70 9.12 -14.66
CA GLU A 97 12.81 10.54 -15.02
C GLU A 97 13.28 10.74 -16.46
N THR A 98 13.88 9.71 -17.07
CA THR A 98 14.21 9.72 -18.49
C THR A 98 12.93 9.80 -19.32
N SER A 99 12.76 10.90 -20.05
CA SER A 99 11.64 11.09 -20.98
C SER A 99 11.58 9.95 -21.99
N ASN A 100 10.40 9.37 -22.16
CA ASN A 100 10.14 8.25 -23.08
C ASN A 100 11.00 7.00 -22.82
N TRP A 101 11.37 6.72 -21.56
CA TRP A 101 12.19 5.54 -21.22
C TRP A 101 11.58 4.22 -21.74
N THR A 102 10.24 4.10 -21.74
CA THR A 102 9.53 2.95 -22.31
C THR A 102 9.76 2.83 -23.81
N THR A 103 9.66 3.93 -24.54
CA THR A 103 9.95 3.96 -25.99
C THR A 103 11.42 3.63 -26.27
N GLN A 104 12.36 4.14 -25.48
CA GLN A 104 13.78 3.80 -25.64
C GLN A 104 14.03 2.31 -25.43
N LEU A 105 13.37 1.72 -24.44
CA LEU A 105 13.46 0.30 -24.14
C LEU A 105 12.82 -0.58 -25.23
N PHE A 106 11.65 -0.18 -25.75
CA PHE A 106 10.95 -0.93 -26.80
C PHE A 106 11.62 -0.85 -28.18
N LYS A 107 12.57 0.07 -28.39
CA LYS A 107 13.43 0.07 -29.58
C LYS A 107 14.43 -1.09 -29.60
N VAL A 108 14.80 -1.61 -28.42
CA VAL A 108 15.89 -2.59 -28.27
C VAL A 108 15.43 -3.92 -27.70
N ALA A 109 14.19 -4.02 -27.21
CA ALA A 109 13.63 -5.23 -26.66
C ALA A 109 12.11 -5.26 -26.77
N SER A 110 11.53 -6.47 -26.72
CA SER A 110 10.09 -6.65 -26.62
C SER A 110 9.53 -6.16 -25.28
N GLU A 111 8.20 -6.02 -25.22
CA GLU A 111 7.51 -5.64 -23.99
C GLU A 111 7.70 -6.71 -22.90
N PRO A 112 7.97 -6.32 -21.63
CA PRO A 112 8.13 -7.29 -20.55
C PRO A 112 6.80 -8.01 -20.25
N THR A 113 6.88 -9.31 -19.96
CA THR A 113 5.73 -10.15 -19.58
C THR A 113 5.22 -9.88 -18.15
N PHE A 114 5.82 -8.92 -17.46
CA PHE A 114 5.50 -8.52 -16.09
C PHE A 114 5.49 -6.99 -15.99
N PRO A 115 4.82 -6.39 -14.98
CA PRO A 115 4.66 -4.95 -14.89
C PRO A 115 5.96 -4.28 -14.41
N LEU A 116 6.91 -4.05 -15.33
CA LEU A 116 8.26 -3.53 -15.07
C LEU A 116 8.26 -2.22 -14.29
N GLU A 117 7.56 -1.18 -14.76
CA GLU A 117 7.53 0.12 -14.07
C GLU A 117 7.08 -0.03 -12.62
N ARG A 118 6.03 -0.84 -12.40
CA ARG A 118 5.49 -1.10 -11.07
C ARG A 118 6.47 -1.87 -10.20
N PHE A 119 7.22 -2.81 -10.78
CA PHE A 119 8.29 -3.51 -10.09
C PHE A 119 9.36 -2.52 -9.63
N LEU A 120 9.89 -1.69 -10.53
CA LEU A 120 10.89 -0.67 -10.21
C LEU A 120 10.40 0.28 -9.10
N ARG A 121 9.21 0.86 -9.25
CA ARG A 121 8.62 1.74 -8.22
C ARG A 121 8.46 1.05 -6.85
N LYS A 122 8.24 -0.26 -6.82
CA LYS A 122 8.22 -1.00 -5.57
C LYS A 122 9.61 -1.20 -5.00
N MET A 123 10.61 -1.49 -5.81
CA MET A 123 11.98 -1.66 -5.34
C MET A 123 12.53 -0.36 -4.72
N SER A 124 12.24 0.79 -5.33
CA SER A 124 12.63 2.11 -4.81
C SER A 124 11.83 2.59 -3.59
N SER A 125 10.65 2.01 -3.31
CA SER A 125 9.76 2.55 -2.27
C SER A 125 10.28 2.47 -0.82
N ILE A 126 11.15 1.51 -0.48
CA ILE A 126 11.77 1.48 0.87
C ILE A 126 12.85 2.56 0.99
N PRO A 127 13.86 2.62 0.10
CA PRO A 127 14.84 3.70 0.10
C PRO A 127 14.20 5.10 0.07
N ASN A 128 13.15 5.30 -0.74
CA ASN A 128 12.43 6.57 -0.79
C ASN A 128 11.75 6.93 0.53
N ALA A 129 11.24 5.95 1.28
CA ALA A 129 10.67 6.18 2.60
C ALA A 129 11.76 6.57 3.60
N ILE A 130 12.92 5.91 3.56
CA ILE A 130 14.09 6.23 4.40
C ILE A 130 14.58 7.65 4.12
N ASP A 131 14.78 8.00 2.85
CA ASP A 131 15.18 9.34 2.42
C ASP A 131 14.16 10.40 2.86
N THR A 132 12.85 10.11 2.75
CA THR A 132 11.80 11.00 3.24
C THR A 132 11.90 11.20 4.76
N LEU A 133 12.16 10.15 5.54
CA LEU A 133 12.33 10.25 7.00
C LEU A 133 13.55 11.08 7.36
N LEU A 134 14.67 10.87 6.67
CA LEU A 134 15.90 11.65 6.86
C LEU A 134 15.66 13.14 6.51
N LYS A 135 15.03 13.42 5.36
CA LYS A 135 14.64 14.79 4.97
C LYS A 135 13.74 15.44 6.00
N CYS A 136 12.79 14.70 6.58
CA CYS A 136 11.94 15.21 7.67
C CYS A 136 12.75 15.52 8.93
N ALA A 137 13.66 14.63 9.33
CA ALA A 137 14.51 14.81 10.51
C ALA A 137 15.47 16.00 10.37
N HIS A 138 16.03 16.19 9.17
CA HIS A 138 16.95 17.29 8.87
C HIS A 138 16.27 18.60 8.50
N SER A 139 14.96 18.61 8.24
CA SER A 139 14.23 19.84 7.91
C SER A 139 14.18 20.77 9.13
N PRO A 140 14.82 21.96 9.10
CA PRO A 140 14.82 22.86 10.25
C PRO A 140 13.40 23.29 10.65
N ARG A 141 12.51 23.42 9.67
CA ARG A 141 11.10 23.78 9.87
C ARG A 141 10.31 22.67 10.56
N LEU A 142 10.43 21.42 10.08
CA LEU A 142 9.68 20.30 10.65
C LEU A 142 10.26 19.90 11.99
N TYR A 143 11.59 19.89 12.11
CA TYR A 143 12.27 19.60 13.35
C TYR A 143 11.79 20.54 14.46
N ARG A 144 11.88 21.86 14.28
CA ARG A 144 11.41 22.83 15.29
C ARG A 144 9.93 22.71 15.62
N ARG A 145 9.08 22.39 14.64
CA ARG A 145 7.63 22.37 14.82
C ARG A 145 7.09 21.08 15.44
N PHE A 146 7.72 19.94 15.15
CA PHE A 146 7.15 18.63 15.46
C PHE A 146 8.09 17.68 16.23
N LEU A 147 9.40 17.92 16.24
CA LEU A 147 10.38 16.98 16.80
C LEU A 147 11.22 17.59 17.94
N ALA A 148 11.55 18.88 17.86
CA ALA A 148 12.36 19.58 18.84
C ALA A 148 11.58 19.70 20.16
N GLN A 149 12.16 19.19 21.24
CA GLN A 149 11.60 19.29 22.59
C GLN A 149 10.21 18.66 22.74
N GLN A 150 9.83 17.76 21.82
CA GLN A 150 8.58 17.01 21.91
C GLN A 150 8.87 15.60 22.40
N GLU A 151 8.05 15.11 23.33
CA GLU A 151 8.08 13.73 23.77
C GLU A 151 7.27 12.87 22.80
N LEU A 152 7.91 11.90 22.15
CA LEU A 152 7.21 10.93 21.31
C LEU A 152 6.64 9.82 22.18
N LYS A 153 5.30 9.82 22.34
CA LYS A 153 4.57 8.76 23.05
C LYS A 153 3.97 7.79 22.05
N VAL A 154 4.23 6.51 22.27
CA VAL A 154 3.56 5.43 21.54
C VAL A 154 2.37 4.96 22.37
N LYS A 155 1.17 5.14 21.83
CA LYS A 155 -0.06 4.63 22.43
C LYS A 155 -0.61 3.49 21.59
N THR A 156 -0.78 2.34 22.21
CA THR A 156 -1.43 1.19 21.59
C THR A 156 -2.93 1.28 21.82
N LEU A 157 -3.71 1.22 20.74
CA LEU A 157 -5.17 1.18 20.83
C LEU A 157 -5.66 -0.28 20.74
N PRO A 158 -6.55 -0.73 21.64
CA PRO A 158 -7.13 -2.05 21.54
C PRO A 158 -7.98 -2.14 20.28
N ASN A 159 -7.83 -3.23 19.54
CA ASN A 159 -8.61 -3.50 18.34
C ASN A 159 -9.07 -4.94 18.38
N GLN A 160 -10.25 -5.16 18.97
CA GLN A 160 -10.82 -6.49 19.11
C GLN A 160 -11.60 -6.85 17.84
N PRO A 161 -11.20 -7.90 17.12
CA PRO A 161 -11.96 -8.40 15.98
C PRO A 161 -13.34 -8.87 16.42
N GLN A 162 -14.36 -8.56 15.62
CA GLN A 162 -15.72 -9.04 15.85
C GLN A 162 -16.02 -10.22 14.94
N GLN A 163 -16.82 -11.17 15.45
CA GLN A 163 -17.38 -12.25 14.66
C GLN A 163 -18.44 -11.69 13.70
N ILE A 164 -18.22 -11.92 12.41
CA ILE A 164 -19.13 -11.59 11.33
C ILE A 164 -19.64 -12.91 10.78
N ARG A 165 -20.95 -13.15 10.91
CA ARG A 165 -21.61 -14.27 10.25
C ARG A 165 -21.71 -13.97 8.76
N LEU A 166 -21.22 -14.89 7.93
CA LEU A 166 -21.31 -14.74 6.48
C LEU A 166 -22.75 -14.99 6.03
N PRO A 167 -23.31 -14.09 5.20
CA PRO A 167 -24.58 -14.35 4.55
C PRO A 167 -24.53 -15.59 3.67
N ALA A 168 -25.64 -16.32 3.59
CA ALA A 168 -25.84 -17.38 2.62
C ALA A 168 -25.94 -16.81 1.18
N SER A 169 -25.78 -17.67 0.18
CA SER A 169 -25.70 -17.23 -1.23
C SER A 169 -26.95 -16.46 -1.70
N ASP A 170 -28.13 -16.88 -1.25
CA ASP A 170 -29.41 -16.23 -1.51
C ASP A 170 -29.52 -14.86 -0.82
N GLN A 171 -28.98 -14.73 0.39
CA GLN A 171 -28.97 -13.48 1.15
C GLN A 171 -28.11 -12.39 0.49
N TRP A 172 -27.00 -12.75 -0.16
CA TRP A 172 -26.19 -11.81 -0.95
C TRP A 172 -26.95 -11.23 -2.14
N ALA A 173 -27.71 -12.09 -2.84
CA ALA A 173 -28.54 -11.69 -3.96
C ALA A 173 -29.69 -10.78 -3.48
N GLU A 174 -30.36 -11.14 -2.39
CA GLU A 174 -31.46 -10.36 -1.83
C GLU A 174 -31.00 -8.97 -1.35
N THR A 175 -29.89 -8.91 -0.62
CA THR A 175 -29.29 -7.63 -0.19
C THR A 175 -28.96 -6.75 -1.40
N SER A 176 -28.43 -7.34 -2.47
CA SER A 176 -28.11 -6.59 -3.70
C SER A 176 -29.36 -6.06 -4.40
N LYS A 177 -30.45 -6.84 -4.44
CA LYS A 177 -31.73 -6.40 -5.01
C LYS A 177 -32.31 -5.22 -4.24
N GLN A 178 -32.32 -5.31 -2.90
CA GLN A 178 -32.81 -4.23 -2.04
C GLN A 178 -32.01 -2.94 -2.24
N LEU A 179 -30.69 -3.03 -2.34
CA LEU A 179 -29.83 -1.88 -2.64
C LEU A 179 -30.14 -1.26 -4.01
N LEU A 180 -30.33 -2.08 -5.04
CA LEU A 180 -30.65 -1.61 -6.38
C LEU A 180 -32.02 -0.94 -6.43
N ALA A 181 -33.04 -1.54 -5.81
CA ALA A 181 -34.38 -0.99 -5.71
C ALA A 181 -34.39 0.38 -5.03
N ASN A 182 -33.66 0.51 -3.91
CA ASN A 182 -33.53 1.78 -3.18
C ASN A 182 -32.78 2.86 -3.97
N SER A 183 -31.94 2.47 -4.93
CA SER A 183 -31.18 3.39 -5.79
C SER A 183 -31.86 3.71 -7.13
N ALA A 184 -33.10 3.27 -7.34
CA ALA A 184 -33.84 3.35 -8.60
C ALA A 184 -33.04 2.83 -9.81
N ALA A 185 -32.16 1.85 -9.59
CA ALA A 185 -31.28 1.31 -10.60
C ALA A 185 -31.88 0.04 -11.22
N ASN A 186 -32.37 0.13 -12.46
CA ASN A 186 -32.85 -1.03 -13.22
C ASN A 186 -31.66 -1.80 -13.83
N PHE A 187 -30.96 -2.59 -13.01
CA PHE A 187 -29.88 -3.46 -13.46
C PHE A 187 -30.21 -4.93 -13.23
N SER A 188 -30.03 -5.75 -14.26
CA SER A 188 -30.04 -7.21 -14.09
C SER A 188 -28.78 -7.62 -13.33
N LEU A 189 -28.97 -8.24 -12.16
CA LEU A 189 -27.89 -8.86 -11.38
C LEU A 189 -27.36 -10.15 -12.03
N ASN A 190 -28.06 -10.65 -13.05
CA ASN A 190 -27.73 -11.92 -13.68
C ASN A 190 -27.43 -11.67 -15.16
N ASP A 191 -26.17 -11.84 -15.55
CA ASP A 191 -25.73 -11.83 -16.94
C ASP A 191 -25.39 -13.23 -17.46
N GLY A 192 -25.86 -14.26 -16.75
CA GLY A 192 -25.66 -15.67 -17.09
C GLY A 192 -24.28 -16.22 -16.68
N LYS A 193 -23.39 -15.40 -16.11
CA LYS A 193 -22.08 -15.85 -15.63
C LYS A 193 -22.10 -15.97 -14.10
N GLU A 194 -21.81 -17.17 -13.60
CA GLU A 194 -21.75 -17.46 -12.16
C GLU A 194 -20.78 -16.54 -11.41
N GLU A 195 -19.63 -16.23 -12.03
CA GLU A 195 -18.60 -15.35 -11.46
C GLU A 195 -19.06 -13.92 -11.18
N ASN A 196 -20.19 -13.50 -11.77
CA ASN A 196 -20.77 -12.18 -11.62
C ASN A 196 -21.86 -12.11 -10.55
N GLN A 197 -22.24 -13.23 -9.94
CA GLN A 197 -23.24 -13.23 -8.88
C GLN A 197 -22.74 -12.46 -7.64
N PRO A 198 -23.61 -11.68 -6.98
CA PRO A 198 -23.25 -11.01 -5.73
C PRO A 198 -22.70 -11.99 -4.70
N GLY A 199 -21.57 -11.65 -4.09
CA GLY A 199 -20.93 -12.49 -3.08
C GLY A 199 -20.10 -13.65 -3.63
N TYR A 200 -20.14 -13.98 -4.93
CA TYR A 200 -19.43 -15.14 -5.51
C TYR A 200 -17.96 -15.26 -5.04
N SER A 201 -17.19 -14.18 -5.17
CA SER A 201 -15.77 -14.17 -4.75
C SER A 201 -15.55 -14.40 -3.25
N LEU A 202 -16.49 -13.98 -2.40
CA LEU A 202 -16.44 -14.22 -0.96
C LEU A 202 -16.89 -15.64 -0.63
N CYS A 203 -17.99 -16.12 -1.21
CA CYS A 203 -18.48 -17.49 -1.06
C CYS A 203 -17.39 -18.51 -1.43
N ARG A 204 -16.70 -18.30 -2.56
CA ARG A 204 -15.59 -19.15 -2.98
C ARG A 204 -14.41 -19.07 -2.03
N ARG A 205 -14.03 -17.86 -1.58
CA ARG A 205 -12.87 -17.63 -0.70
C ARG A 205 -13.09 -18.19 0.71
N PHE A 206 -14.32 -18.21 1.19
CA PHE A 206 -14.71 -18.64 2.54
C PHE A 206 -15.63 -19.86 2.49
N SER A 207 -15.46 -20.73 1.50
CA SER A 207 -16.25 -21.96 1.37
C SER A 207 -16.09 -22.83 2.63
N GLY A 208 -17.21 -23.25 3.21
CA GLY A 208 -17.23 -24.04 4.46
C GLY A 208 -16.98 -23.21 5.74
N VAL A 209 -16.88 -21.89 5.65
CA VAL A 209 -16.71 -21.00 6.81
C VAL A 209 -18.00 -20.22 7.04
N GLU A 210 -18.57 -20.31 8.24
CA GLU A 210 -19.77 -19.55 8.61
C GLU A 210 -19.45 -18.22 9.29
N ILE A 211 -18.34 -18.17 10.04
CA ILE A 211 -17.97 -17.02 10.86
C ILE A 211 -16.56 -16.57 10.47
N VAL A 212 -16.41 -15.28 10.18
CA VAL A 212 -15.11 -14.63 9.96
C VAL A 212 -14.88 -13.55 10.99
N HIS A 213 -13.62 -13.30 11.35
CA HIS A 213 -13.26 -12.27 12.31
C HIS A 213 -12.82 -11.01 11.57
N GLY A 214 -13.56 -9.91 11.74
CA GLY A 214 -13.27 -8.61 11.12
C GLY A 214 -12.73 -7.61 12.15
N PRO A 215 -11.50 -7.08 11.98
CA PRO A 215 -11.02 -5.99 12.81
C PRO A 215 -11.59 -4.64 12.37
N VAL A 216 -11.54 -3.65 13.28
CA VAL A 216 -11.60 -2.24 12.84
C VAL A 216 -10.28 -1.91 12.17
N HIS A 217 -10.34 -1.25 11.03
CA HIS A 217 -9.13 -0.72 10.42
C HIS A 217 -8.63 0.54 11.16
N CYS A 218 -7.31 0.69 11.28
CA CYS A 218 -6.71 1.71 12.15
C CYS A 218 -7.12 3.14 11.79
N GLU A 219 -7.44 3.43 10.52
CA GLU A 219 -7.94 4.74 10.09
C GLU A 219 -9.18 5.16 10.88
N CYS A 220 -10.16 4.27 10.99
CA CYS A 220 -11.42 4.54 11.67
C CYS A 220 -11.25 4.52 13.19
N LEU A 221 -10.46 3.58 13.70
CA LEU A 221 -10.18 3.47 15.14
C LEU A 221 -9.48 4.73 15.66
N LEU A 222 -8.48 5.24 14.93
CA LEU A 222 -7.78 6.47 15.28
C LEU A 222 -8.71 7.68 15.25
N ALA A 223 -9.55 7.81 14.21
CA ALA A 223 -10.52 8.90 14.14
C ALA A 223 -11.48 8.89 15.33
N LEU A 224 -12.05 7.73 15.66
CA LEU A 224 -12.98 7.59 16.79
C LEU A 224 -12.30 7.79 18.14
N HIS A 225 -11.06 7.31 18.29
CA HIS A 225 -10.27 7.55 19.49
C HIS A 225 -10.01 9.04 19.71
N LEU A 226 -9.54 9.75 18.69
CA LEU A 226 -9.27 11.18 18.75
C LEU A 226 -10.55 11.99 18.98
N LEU A 227 -11.70 11.54 18.47
CA LEU A 227 -12.99 12.16 18.79
C LEU A 227 -13.39 12.01 20.26
N GLY A 228 -13.12 10.86 20.85
CA GLY A 228 -13.28 10.65 22.28
C GLY A 228 -12.35 11.55 23.09
N GLU A 229 -11.08 11.65 22.69
CA GLU A 229 -10.06 12.45 23.38
C GLU A 229 -10.20 13.95 23.19
N ASN A 230 -10.67 14.45 22.04
CA ASN A 230 -10.83 15.89 21.79
C ASN A 230 -11.78 16.58 22.83
N ARG A 231 -12.56 15.79 23.58
CA ARG A 231 -13.34 16.25 24.74
C ARG A 231 -12.49 16.74 25.90
N THR A 232 -11.22 16.37 25.96
CA THR A 232 -10.26 16.86 26.96
C THR A 232 -9.62 18.20 26.56
N GLY A 233 -10.09 18.84 25.47
CA GLY A 233 -9.65 20.18 25.05
C GLY A 233 -8.39 20.20 24.18
N VAL A 234 -7.82 19.04 23.83
CA VAL A 234 -6.69 18.94 22.91
C VAL A 234 -7.24 18.77 21.49
N LEU A 235 -6.97 19.72 20.59
CA LEU A 235 -7.39 19.60 19.19
C LEU A 235 -6.43 18.71 18.41
N SER A 236 -6.91 17.53 18.01
CA SER A 236 -6.17 16.64 17.10
C SER A 236 -5.86 17.32 15.75
N VAL A 237 -4.66 17.09 15.21
CA VAL A 237 -4.37 17.40 13.80
C VAL A 237 -5.34 16.61 12.91
N GLN A 238 -6.02 17.30 12.00
CA GLN A 238 -7.04 16.70 11.13
C GLN A 238 -6.50 15.64 10.17
N TYR A 239 -5.18 15.59 9.95
CA TYR A 239 -4.54 14.61 9.09
C TYR A 239 -4.12 13.36 9.87
N LEU A 240 -4.71 12.22 9.51
CA LEU A 240 -4.40 10.89 10.03
C LEU A 240 -3.31 10.24 9.17
N GLY A 241 -2.11 10.16 9.73
CA GLY A 241 -0.98 9.44 9.14
C GLY A 241 -1.17 7.94 9.23
N VAL A 242 -1.38 7.27 8.09
CA VAL A 242 -1.54 5.81 8.00
C VAL A 242 -0.55 5.20 7.02
N SER A 243 -0.16 3.94 7.28
CA SER A 243 0.91 3.25 6.53
C SER A 243 0.54 2.92 5.07
N LYS A 244 -0.75 2.93 4.74
CA LYS A 244 -1.29 2.67 3.39
C LYS A 244 -2.41 3.66 3.10
N LEU A 245 -2.75 3.82 1.82
CA LEU A 245 -4.01 4.47 1.45
C LEU A 245 -5.18 3.74 2.12
N SER A 246 -6.24 4.48 2.43
CA SER A 246 -7.41 3.91 3.08
C SER A 246 -8.15 2.94 2.18
N CYS A 247 -8.69 1.88 2.78
CA CYS A 247 -9.63 1.02 2.07
C CYS A 247 -10.93 1.78 1.76
N LEU A 248 -11.76 1.20 0.89
CA LEU A 248 -13.01 1.81 0.47
C LEU A 248 -13.92 2.13 1.66
N ALA A 249 -14.10 1.16 2.57
CA ALA A 249 -14.96 1.33 3.74
C ALA A 249 -14.40 2.39 4.71
N CYS A 250 -13.08 2.39 4.96
CA CYS A 250 -12.44 3.41 5.80
C CYS A 250 -12.59 4.81 5.22
N TRP A 251 -12.36 4.93 3.90
CA TRP A 251 -12.54 6.20 3.20
C TRP A 251 -13.99 6.67 3.24
N GLY A 252 -14.94 5.77 3.01
CA GLY A 252 -16.38 6.05 3.11
C GLY A 252 -16.78 6.50 4.50
N PHE A 253 -16.26 5.86 5.55
CA PHE A 253 -16.54 6.25 6.92
C PHE A 253 -15.96 7.62 7.27
N LEU A 254 -14.70 7.89 6.93
CA LEU A 254 -14.09 9.20 7.11
C LEU A 254 -14.81 10.28 6.29
N LYS A 255 -15.35 9.94 5.11
CA LYS A 255 -16.21 10.85 4.34
C LYS A 255 -17.51 11.14 5.11
N ALA A 256 -18.18 10.11 5.63
CA ALA A 256 -19.39 10.29 6.42
C ALA A 256 -19.15 11.18 7.67
N LEU A 257 -17.98 11.08 8.32
CA LEU A 257 -17.60 12.01 9.38
C LEU A 257 -17.50 13.46 8.86
N ARG A 258 -16.83 13.68 7.73
CA ARG A 258 -16.66 15.01 7.12
C ARG A 258 -17.98 15.63 6.69
N ASP A 259 -18.85 14.83 6.07
CA ASP A 259 -20.20 15.25 5.66
C ASP A 259 -21.05 15.66 6.88
N ASN A 260 -20.64 15.24 8.08
CA ASN A 260 -21.27 15.59 9.35
C ASN A 260 -20.47 16.59 10.19
N GLY A 261 -19.47 17.28 9.61
CA GLY A 261 -18.72 18.36 10.26
C GLY A 261 -17.48 17.92 11.04
N ILE A 262 -17.15 16.62 11.06
CA ILE A 262 -15.93 16.10 11.68
C ILE A 262 -14.84 15.92 10.64
N VAL A 263 -13.81 16.74 10.73
CA VAL A 263 -12.79 16.82 9.69
C VAL A 263 -11.58 15.95 10.01
N PHE A 264 -11.58 14.73 9.46
CA PHE A 264 -10.38 13.89 9.36
C PHE A 264 -10.06 13.54 7.90
N TYR A 265 -8.76 13.62 7.57
CA TYR A 265 -8.22 13.27 6.27
C TYR A 265 -7.16 12.20 6.40
N THR A 266 -7.16 11.25 5.47
CA THR A 266 -6.00 10.41 5.19
C THR A 266 -5.41 10.82 3.84
N LYS A 267 -4.27 10.24 3.48
CA LYS A 267 -3.61 10.50 2.18
C LYS A 267 -4.53 10.29 0.96
N GLY A 268 -5.54 9.44 1.07
CA GLY A 268 -6.41 9.06 -0.04
C GLY A 268 -6.90 7.62 0.13
N SER A 269 -7.64 7.13 -0.87
CA SER A 269 -8.11 5.75 -0.92
C SER A 269 -7.48 4.99 -2.09
N HIS A 270 -7.17 3.72 -1.91
CA HIS A 270 -6.87 2.81 -3.02
C HIS A 270 -8.14 2.17 -3.61
N ALA A 271 -9.33 2.62 -3.18
CA ALA A 271 -10.64 2.22 -3.66
C ALA A 271 -10.93 0.71 -3.61
N LYS A 272 -10.22 -0.08 -2.79
CA LYS A 272 -10.53 -1.52 -2.63
C LYS A 272 -11.33 -1.72 -1.35
N ALA A 273 -12.40 -2.49 -1.46
CA ALA A 273 -13.04 -3.08 -0.30
C ALA A 273 -12.14 -4.23 0.19
N TYR A 274 -11.68 -4.16 1.43
CA TYR A 274 -11.04 -5.29 2.09
C TYR A 274 -12.09 -5.98 2.94
N PHE A 275 -12.21 -7.29 2.77
CA PHE A 275 -13.05 -8.13 3.61
C PHE A 275 -12.16 -9.21 4.26
N PRO A 276 -12.34 -9.50 5.57
CA PRO A 276 -13.39 -8.98 6.46
C PRO A 276 -13.11 -7.55 6.95
N TRP A 277 -14.17 -6.73 7.03
CA TRP A 277 -14.18 -5.39 7.62
C TRP A 277 -15.46 -5.27 8.44
N LYS A 278 -15.35 -4.97 9.74
CA LYS A 278 -16.53 -4.81 10.59
C LYS A 278 -17.03 -3.37 10.56
N PHE A 279 -18.35 -3.21 10.63
CA PHE A 279 -18.94 -1.91 10.92
C PHE A 279 -18.62 -1.48 12.35
N LEU A 280 -18.62 -0.18 12.60
CA LEU A 280 -17.95 0.47 13.75
C LEU A 280 -18.96 0.85 14.85
N ASP A 281 -20.03 0.09 15.00
CA ASP A 281 -21.13 0.43 15.93
C ASP A 281 -20.64 0.54 17.38
N GLN A 282 -19.83 -0.43 17.83
CA GLN A 282 -19.26 -0.44 19.17
C GLN A 282 -18.30 0.73 19.39
N GLU A 283 -17.39 0.99 18.44
CA GLU A 283 -16.39 2.06 18.57
C GLU A 283 -17.02 3.45 18.47
N VAL A 284 -18.07 3.61 17.64
CA VAL A 284 -18.86 4.85 17.55
C VAL A 284 -19.56 5.14 18.88
N ASN A 285 -20.11 4.10 19.52
CA ASN A 285 -20.70 4.23 20.86
C ASN A 285 -19.65 4.62 21.91
N GLN A 286 -18.47 4.00 21.87
CA GLN A 286 -17.36 4.30 22.79
C GLN A 286 -16.78 5.70 22.61
N ALA A 287 -16.80 6.25 21.40
CA ALA A 287 -16.44 7.65 21.14
C ALA A 287 -17.43 8.65 21.78
N GLY A 288 -18.55 8.16 22.32
CA GLY A 288 -19.53 8.92 23.10
C GLY A 288 -20.35 9.91 22.28
N LEU A 289 -20.39 9.78 20.95
CA LEU A 289 -21.11 10.70 20.07
C LEU A 289 -22.62 10.69 20.39
N PRO A 290 -23.33 11.84 20.29
CA PRO A 290 -24.79 11.86 20.48
C PRO A 290 -25.52 10.89 19.55
N LYS A 291 -26.56 10.20 20.02
CA LYS A 291 -27.26 9.15 19.24
C LYS A 291 -27.74 9.63 17.86
N GLU A 292 -28.29 10.83 17.79
CA GLU A 292 -28.71 11.45 16.52
C GLU A 292 -27.55 11.61 15.54
N PHE A 293 -26.37 11.96 16.07
CA PHE A 293 -25.16 12.14 15.28
C PHE A 293 -24.61 10.79 14.79
N GLN A 294 -24.66 9.75 15.63
CA GLN A 294 -24.33 8.38 15.23
C GLN A 294 -25.23 7.88 14.10
N ALA A 295 -26.54 8.14 14.21
CA ALA A 295 -27.51 7.77 13.18
C ALA A 295 -27.21 8.47 11.85
N ARG A 296 -26.91 9.78 11.89
CA ARG A 296 -26.51 10.54 10.69
C ARG A 296 -25.24 10.01 10.02
N ILE A 297 -24.20 9.71 10.79
CA ILE A 297 -22.96 9.12 10.25
C ILE A 297 -23.26 7.77 9.60
N THR A 298 -24.03 6.93 10.29
CA THR A 298 -24.39 5.58 9.82
C THR A 298 -25.17 5.66 8.50
N THR A 299 -26.20 6.50 8.44
CA THR A 299 -26.98 6.74 7.23
C THR A 299 -26.11 7.27 6.09
N SER A 300 -25.27 8.29 6.35
CA SER A 300 -24.36 8.84 5.35
C SER A 300 -23.36 7.79 4.83
N PHE A 301 -22.81 6.96 5.71
CA PHE A 301 -21.92 5.88 5.32
C PHE A 301 -22.61 4.87 4.40
N PHE A 302 -23.82 4.42 4.77
CA PHE A 302 -24.56 3.46 3.96
C PHE A 302 -24.97 4.01 2.59
N ILE A 303 -25.42 5.27 2.52
CA ILE A 303 -25.72 5.95 1.25
C ILE A 303 -24.47 6.02 0.37
N ASN A 304 -23.34 6.51 0.91
CA ASN A 304 -22.09 6.59 0.14
C ASN A 304 -21.64 5.22 -0.37
N MET A 305 -21.76 4.16 0.43
CA MET A 305 -21.36 2.81 0.05
C MET A 305 -22.31 2.19 -0.99
N SER A 306 -23.62 2.44 -0.88
CA SER A 306 -24.61 1.94 -1.84
C SER A 306 -24.44 2.60 -3.20
N GLU A 307 -24.24 3.91 -3.25
CA GLU A 307 -23.96 4.66 -4.48
C GLU A 307 -22.71 4.11 -5.20
N ILE A 308 -21.62 3.87 -4.46
CA ILE A 308 -20.39 3.32 -5.02
C ILE A 308 -20.62 1.90 -5.55
N TYR A 309 -21.40 1.08 -4.84
CA TYR A 309 -21.75 -0.27 -5.28
C TYR A 309 -22.51 -0.23 -6.60
N VAL A 310 -23.57 0.57 -6.67
CA VAL A 310 -24.39 0.77 -7.87
C VAL A 310 -23.52 1.26 -9.02
N GLN A 311 -22.70 2.30 -8.82
CA GLN A 311 -21.83 2.83 -9.87
C GLN A 311 -20.82 1.79 -10.38
N ARG A 312 -20.24 0.97 -9.51
CA ARG A 312 -19.31 -0.09 -9.94
C ARG A 312 -19.99 -1.19 -10.75
N LEU A 313 -21.24 -1.50 -10.42
CA LEU A 313 -22.06 -2.41 -11.22
C LEU A 313 -22.33 -1.81 -12.61
N ARG A 314 -22.69 -0.52 -12.70
CA ARG A 314 -22.90 0.19 -13.98
C ARG A 314 -21.65 0.19 -14.85
N ASP A 315 -20.51 0.51 -14.26
CA ASP A 315 -19.22 0.61 -14.96
C ASP A 315 -18.62 -0.75 -15.34
N GLN A 316 -19.27 -1.87 -15.01
CA GLN A 316 -18.71 -3.22 -15.09
C GLN A 316 -17.35 -3.36 -14.38
N LYS A 317 -17.05 -2.47 -13.42
CA LYS A 317 -15.83 -2.49 -12.59
C LYS A 317 -16.01 -3.47 -11.43
N ARG A 318 -16.45 -4.68 -11.76
CA ARG A 318 -16.74 -5.77 -10.81
C ARG A 318 -15.47 -6.38 -10.23
N ILE A 319 -14.34 -6.27 -10.94
CA ILE A 319 -13.04 -6.79 -10.54
C ILE A 319 -12.05 -5.65 -10.27
N ARG A 320 -11.14 -5.93 -9.34
CA ARG A 320 -10.05 -5.06 -8.90
C ARG A 320 -9.22 -4.52 -10.08
N LYS A 321 -9.31 -3.22 -10.35
CA LYS A 321 -8.19 -2.51 -11.02
C LYS A 321 -6.98 -2.52 -10.09
N LEU A 322 -5.81 -2.89 -10.62
CA LEU A 322 -4.57 -2.88 -9.88
C LEU A 322 -4.27 -1.43 -9.46
N SER A 323 -4.43 -1.11 -8.18
CA SER A 323 -4.11 0.24 -7.72
C SER A 323 -2.60 0.49 -7.78
N ASP A 324 -2.24 1.68 -8.26
CA ASP A 324 -0.94 2.29 -8.07
C ASP A 324 -0.96 3.14 -6.80
N SER A 325 -0.01 2.85 -5.92
CA SER A 325 0.31 3.71 -4.80
C SER A 325 1.77 4.07 -4.99
N SER A 326 2.03 5.10 -5.80
CA SER A 326 3.35 5.70 -5.94
C SER A 326 3.44 6.90 -5.00
N THR A 327 4.59 7.04 -4.35
CA THR A 327 4.92 8.18 -3.50
C THR A 327 6.34 8.59 -3.83
N GLY A 328 6.53 9.87 -4.14
CA GLY A 328 7.85 10.48 -4.21
C GLY A 328 7.95 11.46 -5.37
N SER A 329 8.03 12.74 -5.01
CA SER A 329 8.81 13.73 -5.75
C SER A 329 9.92 14.15 -4.79
N SER A 330 11.17 14.21 -5.25
CA SER A 330 12.17 15.16 -4.73
C SER A 330 13.53 15.03 -5.43
N SER A 331 14.25 16.15 -5.36
CA SER A 331 15.47 16.56 -6.05
C SER A 331 16.74 15.76 -5.74
N GLU A 332 17.71 15.92 -6.66
CA GLU A 332 19.04 15.33 -6.68
C GLU A 332 19.91 15.76 -5.48
N THR A 333 20.65 14.81 -4.96
CA THR A 333 21.81 15.03 -4.08
C THR A 333 22.90 14.13 -4.62
N GLU A 334 24.08 14.69 -4.88
CA GLU A 334 25.26 13.93 -5.29
C GLU A 334 25.63 12.94 -4.17
N HIS A 335 25.64 11.64 -4.49
CA HIS A 335 25.96 10.58 -3.54
C HIS A 335 27.38 10.06 -3.81
N ALA A 336 28.29 10.27 -2.86
CA ALA A 336 29.57 9.57 -2.83
C ALA A 336 29.34 8.16 -2.25
N TRP A 337 29.74 7.14 -2.99
CA TRP A 337 29.46 5.76 -2.62
C TRP A 337 30.68 5.03 -2.06
N LYS A 338 30.50 4.23 -1.00
CA LYS A 338 31.58 3.49 -0.31
C LYS A 338 31.99 2.22 -1.05
N TYR A 339 31.07 1.51 -1.71
CA TYR A 339 31.32 0.18 -2.29
C TYR A 339 31.25 0.17 -3.82
N THR A 340 32.36 0.07 -4.55
CA THR A 340 32.31 0.02 -6.03
C THR A 340 31.34 -1.04 -6.61
N MET A 341 30.86 -0.86 -7.86
CA MET A 341 29.95 -1.82 -8.51
C MET A 341 30.53 -3.26 -8.57
N GLU A 342 31.85 -3.40 -8.53
CA GLU A 342 32.53 -4.69 -8.45
C GLU A 342 32.16 -5.51 -7.22
N ARG A 343 31.84 -4.85 -6.09
CA ARG A 343 31.35 -5.54 -4.88
C ARG A 343 30.09 -6.35 -5.17
N PHE A 344 29.19 -5.81 -5.99
CA PHE A 344 27.91 -6.42 -6.34
C PHE A 344 28.01 -7.42 -7.49
N LYS A 345 29.14 -7.46 -8.21
CA LYS A 345 29.37 -8.44 -9.29
C LYS A 345 30.04 -9.74 -8.82
N ARG A 346 30.64 -9.76 -7.63
CA ARG A 346 31.63 -10.77 -7.19
C ARG A 346 31.12 -11.97 -6.37
N ARG A 347 29.82 -12.19 -6.22
CA ARG A 347 29.34 -13.45 -5.60
C ARG A 347 28.88 -14.42 -6.70
N ARG A 348 29.67 -15.48 -6.90
CA ARG A 348 29.26 -16.74 -7.53
C ARG A 348 29.64 -17.86 -6.58
#